data_AF-A0A833UMV0-F1
#
_entry.id   AF-A0A833UMV0-F1
#
_cell.length_a   1.000
_cell.length_b   1.000
_cell.length_c   1.000
_cell.angle_alpha   90.00
_cell.angle_beta   90.00
_cell.angle_gamma   90.00
#
_symmetry.space_group_name_H-M   'P 1'
#
loop_
_entity.id
_entity.type
_entity.pdbx_description
1 polymer ?
#
loop_
_entity_poly.entity_id
_entity_poly.type
_entity_poly.pdbx_seq_one_letter_code
_entity_poly.pdbx_strand_id
1 'polypeptide(L)'
;MEEIGRGGAIFKVPEALIPPAGARVMSLTDGLSKMSKSAPSDQSRINLLDSKDEIANKIKRCKTDAFTGLEFDNPERPECNNLLSIYQLMSGKTKEVLNFHL
;
A
#
# COMPACT_ATOMS: atom_id res chain seq x y z
N MET A 1 -29.74 0.99 -23.46
CA MET A 1 -30.64 0.79 -22.31
C MET A 1 -30.27 1.85 -21.29
N GLU A 2 -30.83 3.05 -21.45
CA GLU A 2 -30.65 4.17 -20.54
C GLU A 2 -32.05 4.56 -20.09
N GLU A 3 -32.58 3.84 -19.10
CA GLU A 3 -33.83 4.25 -18.43
C GLU A 3 -33.48 5.38 -17.47
N ILE A 4 -33.54 6.59 -18.01
CA ILE A 4 -33.40 7.83 -17.24
C ILE A 4 -34.72 8.01 -16.49
N GLY A 5 -34.66 7.89 -15.16
CA GLY A 5 -35.80 8.18 -14.29
C GLY A 5 -36.39 9.57 -14.55
N ARG A 6 -37.62 9.79 -14.06
CA ARG A 6 -38.56 10.89 -14.39
C ARG A 6 -38.05 12.36 -14.29
N GLY A 7 -36.77 12.63 -14.06
CA GLY A 7 -36.15 13.96 -13.94
C GLY A 7 -35.05 14.31 -14.95
N GLY A 8 -34.72 13.44 -15.92
CA GLY A 8 -33.59 13.69 -16.83
C GLY A 8 -32.21 13.48 -16.17
N ALA A 9 -31.14 13.49 -16.97
CA ALA A 9 -29.76 13.30 -16.48
C ALA A 9 -29.22 14.57 -15.80
N ILE A 10 -29.59 14.78 -14.54
CA ILE A 10 -29.17 15.94 -13.73
C ILE A 10 -27.78 15.71 -13.09
N PHE A 11 -27.43 14.45 -12.78
CA PHE A 11 -26.15 14.09 -12.16
C PHE A 11 -25.19 13.50 -13.18
N LYS A 12 -23.94 13.96 -13.18
CA LYS A 12 -22.85 13.31 -13.92
C LYS A 12 -22.49 11.98 -13.24
N VAL A 13 -22.29 10.93 -14.05
CA VAL A 13 -21.75 9.66 -13.55
C VAL A 13 -20.28 9.88 -13.17
N PRO A 14 -19.86 9.61 -11.92
CA PRO A 14 -18.47 9.79 -11.53
C PRO A 14 -17.59 8.68 -12.10
N GLU A 15 -16.34 9.02 -12.40
CA GLU A 15 -15.28 8.08 -12.76
C GLU A 15 -14.37 7.79 -11.56
N ALA A 16 -13.82 6.58 -11.50
CA ALA A 16 -12.90 6.20 -10.45
C ALA A 16 -11.52 6.84 -10.67
N LEU A 17 -11.03 7.58 -9.68
CA LEU A 17 -9.65 8.09 -9.66
C LEU A 17 -8.73 7.07 -8.99
N ILE A 18 -8.09 6.22 -9.78
CA ILE A 18 -7.18 5.19 -9.30
C ILE A 18 -5.73 5.67 -9.46
N PRO A 19 -4.95 5.79 -8.37
CA PRO A 19 -3.56 6.21 -8.47
C PRO A 19 -2.69 5.09 -9.08
N PRO A 20 -1.65 5.42 -9.85
CA PRO A 20 -0.78 4.43 -10.49
C PRO A 20 0.09 3.65 -9.49
N ALA A 21 0.39 4.25 -8.33
CA ALA A 21 1.12 3.63 -7.24
C ALA A 21 0.41 3.90 -5.90
N GLY A 22 0.55 2.98 -4.94
CA GLY A 22 0.00 3.16 -3.59
C GLY A 22 -1.53 3.04 -3.48
N ALA A 23 -2.21 2.56 -4.52
CA ALA A 23 -3.64 2.28 -4.47
C ALA A 23 -4.01 1.31 -3.32
N ARG A 24 -3.08 0.43 -2.96
CA ARG A 24 -3.18 -0.46 -1.80
C ARG A 24 -1.83 -0.54 -1.08
N VAL A 25 -1.86 -0.31 0.22
CA VAL A 25 -0.77 -0.61 1.15
C VAL A 25 -1.24 -1.77 2.04
N MET A 26 -0.39 -2.77 2.20
CA MET A 26 -0.72 -4.02 2.89
C MET A 26 -0.26 -3.98 4.34
N SER A 27 -0.80 -4.88 5.15
CA SER A 27 -0.44 -5.03 6.56
C SER A 27 1.05 -5.35 6.72
N LEU A 28 1.68 -4.77 7.73
CA LEU A 28 3.09 -5.05 8.08
C LEU A 28 3.30 -6.45 8.66
N THR A 29 2.24 -7.13 9.09
CA THR A 29 2.33 -8.48 9.67
C THR A 29 1.75 -9.57 8.77
N ASP A 30 1.06 -9.18 7.69
CA ASP A 30 0.47 -10.10 6.71
C ASP A 30 0.36 -9.41 5.35
N GLY A 31 1.28 -9.73 4.42
CA GLY A 31 1.35 -9.09 3.10
C GLY A 31 0.13 -9.32 2.20
N LEU A 32 -0.75 -10.27 2.52
CA LEU A 32 -1.97 -10.56 1.75
C LEU A 32 -3.20 -9.77 2.25
N SER A 33 -3.12 -9.21 3.45
CA SER A 33 -4.20 -8.42 4.03
C SER A 33 -3.98 -6.92 3.82
N LYS A 34 -5.03 -6.19 3.40
CA LYS A 34 -4.98 -4.73 3.28
C LYS A 34 -4.75 -4.11 4.66
N MET A 35 -3.91 -3.09 4.76
CA MET A 35 -3.72 -2.35 6.01
C MET A 35 -5.07 -1.76 6.46
N SER A 36 -5.43 -1.99 7.72
CA SER A 36 -6.72 -1.56 8.28
C SER A 36 -6.55 -0.93 9.66
N LYS A 37 -7.21 0.21 9.86
CA LYS A 37 -7.31 0.89 11.16
C LYS A 37 -7.96 -0.02 12.22
N SER A 38 -8.87 -0.90 11.82
CA SER A 38 -9.60 -1.79 12.74
C SER A 38 -8.90 -3.13 12.97
N ALA A 39 -7.74 -3.39 12.37
CA ALA A 39 -7.00 -4.62 12.62
C ALA A 39 -6.65 -4.76 14.12
N PRO A 40 -6.82 -5.94 14.74
CA PRO A 40 -6.61 -6.11 16.19
C PRO A 40 -5.21 -5.74 16.66
N SER A 41 -4.19 -6.09 15.87
CA SER A 41 -2.80 -5.77 16.17
C SER A 41 -2.42 -4.41 15.61
N ASP A 42 -1.98 -3.48 16.47
CA ASP A 42 -1.46 -2.19 16.03
C ASP A 42 -0.14 -2.32 15.24
N GLN A 43 0.61 -3.41 15.43
CA GLN A 43 1.83 -3.70 14.67
C GLN A 43 1.56 -3.95 13.18
N SER A 44 0.31 -4.20 12.79
CA SER A 44 -0.08 -4.42 11.39
C SER A 44 -0.10 -3.13 10.55
N ARG A 45 -0.03 -1.95 11.17
CA ARG A 45 -0.25 -0.66 10.50
C ARG A 45 0.65 0.45 11.04
N ILE A 46 0.82 1.48 10.22
CA ILE A 46 1.40 2.76 10.64
C ILE A 46 0.26 3.77 10.76
N ASN A 47 0.10 4.40 11.92
CA ASN A 47 -0.84 5.49 12.08
C ASN A 47 -0.16 6.83 11.77
N LEU A 48 -0.93 7.80 11.28
CA LEU A 48 -0.40 9.14 10.94
C LEU A 48 0.20 9.88 12.14
N LEU A 49 -0.23 9.51 13.35
CA LEU A 49 0.22 10.13 14.60
C LEU A 49 1.24 9.27 15.36
N ASP A 50 1.70 8.17 14.76
CA ASP A 50 2.77 7.37 15.36
C ASP A 50 4.04 8.24 15.47
N SER A 51 4.72 8.15 16.61
CA SER A 51 6.02 8.78 16.80
C SER A 51 7.09 8.14 15.91
N LYS A 52 8.22 8.83 15.73
CA LYS A 52 9.35 8.32 14.94
C LYS A 52 9.83 6.95 15.43
N ASP A 53 9.88 6.76 16.74
CA ASP A 53 10.33 5.51 17.35
C ASP A 53 9.32 4.38 17.16
N GLU A 54 8.02 4.67 17.24
CA GLU A 54 6.97 3.69 16.96
C GLU A 54 7.01 3.23 15.49
N ILE A 55 7.11 4.17 14.54
CA ILE A 55 7.24 3.87 13.11
C ILE A 55 8.48 3.01 12.87
N ALA A 56 9.64 3.42 13.40
CA ALA A 56 10.89 2.68 13.24
C ALA A 56 10.79 1.26 13.81
N ASN A 57 10.17 1.09 14.99
CA ASN A 57 9.99 -0.21 15.61
C ASN A 57 9.03 -1.11 14.81
N LYS A 58 7.93 -0.57 14.29
CA LYS A 58 6.97 -1.31 13.45
C LYS A 58 7.60 -1.77 12.14
N ILE A 59 8.36 -0.90 11.47
CA ILE A 59 9.11 -1.26 10.26
C ILE A 59 10.17 -2.33 10.56
N LYS A 60 10.93 -2.20 11.65
CA LYS A 60 11.95 -3.22 12.02
C LYS A 60 11.35 -4.60 12.33
N ARG A 61 10.11 -4.64 12.83
CA ARG A 61 9.41 -5.88 13.22
C ARG A 61 8.45 -6.40 12.16
N CYS A 62 8.33 -5.72 11.02
CA CYS A 62 7.44 -6.16 9.97
C CYS A 62 7.85 -7.55 9.49
N LYS A 63 6.86 -8.32 9.03
CA LYS A 63 7.09 -9.64 8.46
C LYS A 63 7.85 -9.46 7.14
N THR A 64 8.88 -10.27 6.93
CA THR A 64 9.62 -10.36 5.67
C THR A 64 9.85 -11.82 5.31
N ASP A 65 10.23 -12.08 4.07
CA ASP A 65 10.74 -13.37 3.65
C ASP A 65 12.23 -13.55 4.00
N ALA A 66 12.77 -14.75 3.78
CA ALA A 66 14.16 -15.11 4.07
C ALA A 66 15.08 -15.00 2.83
N PHE A 67 14.56 -14.52 1.69
CA PHE A 67 15.34 -14.43 0.46
C PHE A 67 16.19 -13.17 0.45
N THR A 68 17.40 -13.28 -0.08
CA THR A 68 18.29 -12.14 -0.26
C THR A 68 17.79 -11.23 -1.38
N GLY A 69 17.93 -9.92 -1.19
CA GLY A 69 17.55 -8.91 -2.17
C GLY A 69 16.08 -8.52 -2.09
N LEU A 70 15.75 -7.39 -2.73
CA LEU A 70 14.42 -6.82 -2.76
C LEU A 70 13.92 -6.75 -4.19
N GLU A 71 12.67 -7.16 -4.42
CA GLU A 71 12.08 -7.27 -5.75
C GLU A 71 10.62 -6.79 -5.71
N PHE A 72 10.27 -5.93 -6.67
CA PHE A 72 8.87 -5.53 -6.87
C PHE A 72 8.11 -6.53 -7.74
N ASP A 73 6.78 -6.53 -7.62
CA ASP A 73 5.81 -7.29 -8.43
C ASP A 73 5.97 -8.81 -8.38
N ASN A 74 6.78 -9.35 -7.47
CA ASN A 74 6.82 -10.78 -7.21
C ASN A 74 5.63 -11.18 -6.31
N PRO A 75 4.61 -11.90 -6.83
CA PRO A 75 3.42 -12.26 -6.06
C PRO A 75 3.72 -13.22 -4.91
N GLU A 76 4.82 -13.98 -4.98
CA GLU A 76 5.26 -14.91 -3.94
C GLU A 76 5.99 -14.19 -2.79
N ARG A 77 6.32 -12.90 -2.97
CA ARG A 77 7.02 -12.06 -1.97
C ARG A 77 6.19 -10.81 -1.62
N PRO A 78 4.93 -10.97 -1.16
CA PRO A 78 4.03 -9.84 -0.97
C PRO A 78 4.52 -8.85 0.10
N GLU A 79 5.20 -9.34 1.14
CA GLU A 79 5.81 -8.47 2.15
C GLU A 79 6.94 -7.60 1.60
N CYS A 80 7.82 -8.19 0.77
CA CYS A 80 8.90 -7.47 0.10
C CYS A 80 8.34 -6.35 -0.80
N ASN A 81 7.35 -6.70 -1.64
CA ASN A 81 6.70 -5.76 -2.54
C ASN A 81 5.99 -4.63 -1.76
N ASN A 82 5.36 -4.94 -0.62
CA ASN A 82 4.70 -3.95 0.23
C ASN A 82 5.70 -2.93 0.80
N LEU A 83 6.84 -3.38 1.33
CA LEU A 83 7.87 -2.48 1.89
C LEU A 83 8.49 -1.59 0.82
N LEU A 84 8.79 -2.15 -0.35
CA LEU A 84 9.29 -1.41 -1.49
C LEU A 84 8.27 -0.36 -1.99
N SER A 85 6.98 -0.72 -2.03
CA SER A 85 5.90 0.20 -2.39
C SER A 85 5.78 1.36 -1.38
N ILE A 86 5.86 1.07 -0.08
CA ILE A 86 5.87 2.12 0.96
C ILE A 86 7.08 3.05 0.77
N TYR A 87 8.26 2.48 0.55
CA TYR A 87 9.47 3.27 0.32
C TYR A 87 9.38 4.14 -0.94
N GLN A 88 8.83 3.62 -2.02
CA GLN A 88 8.57 4.37 -3.26
C GLN A 88 7.70 5.60 -3.00
N LEU A 89 6.57 5.42 -2.30
CA LEU A 89 5.63 6.51 -2.01
C LEU A 89 6.23 7.58 -1.10
N MET A 90 7.00 7.17 -0.09
CA MET A 90 7.59 8.11 0.87
C MET A 90 8.82 8.84 0.32
N SER A 91 9.59 8.19 -0.57
CA SER A 91 10.80 8.78 -1.16
C SER A 91 10.51 9.58 -2.45
N GLY A 92 9.37 9.36 -3.10
CA GLY A 92 9.04 9.95 -4.40
C GLY A 92 9.89 9.42 -5.56
N LYS A 93 10.73 8.40 -5.34
CA LYS A 93 11.54 7.77 -6.38
C LYS A 93 10.69 6.83 -7.22
N THR A 94 11.05 6.66 -8.50
CA THR A 94 10.38 5.69 -9.35
C THR A 94 10.86 4.27 -9.06
N LYS A 95 10.06 3.28 -9.43
CA LYS A 95 10.37 1.86 -9.25
C LYS A 95 11.69 1.48 -9.92
N GLU A 96 11.96 2.03 -11.10
CA GLU A 96 13.18 1.79 -11.86
C GLU A 96 14.40 2.25 -11.05
N VAL A 97 14.37 3.47 -10.51
CA VAL A 97 15.46 3.99 -9.67
C VAL A 97 15.69 3.09 -8.46
N LEU A 98 14.63 2.62 -7.81
CA LEU A 98 14.75 1.78 -6.62
C LEU A 98 15.36 0.41 -6.90
N ASN A 99 15.03 -0.21 -8.04
CA ASN A 99 15.59 -1.49 -8.45
C ASN A 99 17.10 -1.43 -8.75
N PHE A 100 17.64 -0.30 -9.17
CA PHE A 100 19.08 -0.17 -9.49
C PHE A 100 19.99 0.04 -8.25
N HIS A 101 19.41 0.27 -7.07
CA HIS A 101 20.16 0.60 -5.85
C HIS A 101 20.14 -0.51 -4.78
N LEU A 102 19.59 -1.68 -5.11
CA LEU A 102 19.38 -2.82 -4.22
C LEU A 102 19.89 -4.10 -4.88
#